data_AF-A0A3C0XJE2-F1
#
_entry.id   AF-A0A3C0XJE2-F1
#
_cell.length_a   1.000
_cell.length_b   1.000
_cell.length_c   1.000
_cell.angle_alpha   90.00
_cell.angle_beta   90.00
_cell.angle_gamma   90.00
#
_symmetry.space_group_name_H-M   'P 1'
#
loop_
_entity.id
_entity.type
_entity.pdbx_description
1 polymer ?
#
loop_
_entity_poly.entity_id
_entity_poly.type
_entity_poly.pdbx_seq_one_letter_code
_entity_poly.pdbx_strand_id
1 'polypeptide(L)'
;MPVASTTSLSPEGGGIAVAASASYGPGIGRLGFVLIDLTTAVPVEQGDVDYAVPLPSEVCASWASTAALAPGEVYRAFFHVYDRTGVNLVAYDRRDFTCPKEGDQK
;
A
#
# COMPACT_ATOMS: atom_id res chain seq x y z
N MET A 1 2.02 -16.37 12.44
CA MET A 1 1.16 -15.17 12.53
C MET A 1 1.20 -14.48 11.17
N PRO A 2 0.12 -13.82 10.72
CA PRO A 2 0.15 -13.06 9.47
C PRO A 2 1.16 -11.89 9.59
N VAL A 3 1.87 -11.59 8.51
CA VAL A 3 2.85 -10.50 8.43
C VAL A 3 2.55 -9.66 7.19
N ALA A 4 2.65 -8.34 7.34
CA ALA A 4 2.60 -7.37 6.26
C ALA A 4 3.73 -6.37 6.49
N SER A 5 4.45 -6.01 5.42
CA SER A 5 5.58 -5.09 5.52
C SER A 5 5.72 -4.29 4.24
N THR A 6 5.67 -2.97 4.33
CA THR A 6 6.11 -2.09 3.26
C THR A 6 7.63 -2.11 3.20
N THR A 7 8.18 -2.62 2.10
CA THR A 7 9.63 -2.79 1.89
C THR A 7 10.27 -1.57 1.23
N SER A 8 9.53 -0.84 0.41
CA SER A 8 9.94 0.46 -0.12
C SER A 8 8.76 1.41 -0.27
N LEU A 9 9.04 2.70 -0.14
CA LEU A 9 8.08 3.78 -0.32
C LEU A 9 8.83 4.96 -0.95
N SER A 10 8.48 5.29 -2.17
CA SER A 10 9.16 6.31 -2.98
C SER A 10 8.12 7.28 -3.56
N PRO A 11 7.99 8.50 -3.00
CA PRO A 11 7.20 9.54 -3.64
C PRO A 11 7.97 10.07 -4.86
N GLU A 12 7.37 9.93 -6.05
CA GLU A 12 7.99 10.32 -7.33
C GLU A 12 7.07 11.25 -8.11
N GLY A 13 7.57 12.41 -8.54
CA GLY A 13 6.95 13.22 -9.61
C GLY A 13 5.48 13.59 -9.44
N GLY A 14 4.97 13.70 -8.20
CA GLY A 14 3.57 13.98 -7.91
C GLY A 14 2.71 12.74 -7.63
N GLY A 15 3.29 11.54 -7.49
CA GLY A 15 2.64 10.31 -7.04
C GLY A 15 3.50 9.55 -6.01
N ILE A 16 3.17 8.28 -5.78
CA ILE A 16 3.92 7.38 -4.88
C ILE A 16 4.01 5.98 -5.46
N ALA A 17 5.20 5.38 -5.41
CA ALA A 17 5.42 3.96 -5.60
C ALA A 17 5.65 3.26 -4.27
N VAL A 18 4.98 2.14 -4.05
CA VAL A 18 5.08 1.30 -2.85
C VAL A 18 5.45 -0.12 -3.29
N ALA A 19 6.43 -0.71 -2.63
CA ALA A 19 6.63 -2.16 -2.66
C ALA A 19 6.39 -2.72 -1.27
N ALA A 20 5.78 -3.90 -1.20
CA ALA A 20 5.46 -4.55 0.04
C ALA A 20 5.53 -6.08 -0.08
N SER A 21 5.70 -6.75 1.05
CA SER A 21 5.63 -8.19 1.17
C SER A 21 4.69 -8.61 2.29
N ALA A 22 4.05 -9.76 2.10
CA ALA A 22 3.18 -10.36 3.10
C ALA A 22 3.38 -11.87 3.19
N SER A 23 3.08 -12.41 4.37
CA SER A 23 2.97 -13.85 4.58
C SER A 23 1.77 -14.19 5.45
N TYR A 24 1.02 -15.22 5.05
CA TYR A 24 -0.09 -15.78 5.80
C TYR A 24 -0.27 -17.26 5.45
N GLY A 25 0.10 -18.14 6.39
CA GLY A 25 0.14 -19.59 6.17
C GLY A 25 -1.14 -20.22 5.60
N PRO A 26 -2.35 -19.82 6.04
CA PRO A 26 -3.61 -20.31 5.47
C PRO A 26 -3.92 -19.86 4.04
N GLY A 27 -3.18 -18.91 3.48
CA GLY A 27 -3.36 -18.38 2.12
C GLY A 27 -3.95 -16.97 2.07
N ILE A 28 -3.43 -16.16 1.15
CA ILE A 28 -3.79 -14.76 0.91
C ILE A 28 -4.78 -14.72 -0.26
N GLY A 29 -5.98 -14.21 -0.03
CA GLY A 29 -7.01 -14.06 -1.07
C GLY A 29 -6.95 -12.71 -1.77
N ARG A 30 -6.56 -11.64 -1.06
CA ARG A 30 -6.46 -10.29 -1.61
C ARG A 30 -5.39 -9.46 -0.89
N LEU A 31 -4.75 -8.57 -1.63
CA LEU A 31 -3.98 -7.45 -1.09
C LEU A 31 -4.67 -6.14 -1.43
N GLY A 32 -4.52 -5.13 -0.58
CA GLY A 32 -4.99 -3.77 -0.85
C GLY A 32 -3.90 -2.74 -0.55
N PHE A 33 -3.68 -1.83 -1.47
CA PHE A 33 -2.90 -0.60 -1.25
C PHE A 33 -3.88 0.55 -1.14
N VAL A 34 -3.79 1.33 -0.06
CA VAL A 34 -4.67 2.50 0.16
C VAL A 34 -3.81 3.70 0.47
N LEU A 35 -4.05 4.79 -0.26
CA LEU A 35 -3.42 6.07 -0.03
C LEU A 35 -4.42 7.05 0.58
N ILE A 36 -4.06 7.67 1.70
CA ILE A 36 -4.89 8.62 2.43
C ILE A 36 -4.15 9.96 2.50
N ASP A 37 -4.87 11.04 2.22
CA ASP A 37 -4.43 12.40 2.54
C ASP A 37 -4.72 12.67 4.01
N LEU A 38 -3.68 12.92 4.81
CA LEU A 38 -3.86 13.15 6.24
C LEU A 38 -4.37 14.54 6.60
N THR A 39 -4.36 15.49 5.66
CA THR A 39 -4.91 16.83 5.89
C THR A 39 -6.44 16.83 5.85
N THR A 40 -7.01 16.02 4.97
CA THR A 40 -8.45 15.88 4.74
C THR A 40 -9.01 14.59 5.35
N ALA A 41 -8.14 13.67 5.76
CA ALA A 41 -8.46 12.34 6.29
C ALA A 41 -9.31 11.48 5.34
N VAL A 42 -9.20 11.70 4.02
CA VAL A 42 -9.93 10.92 3.01
C VAL A 42 -9.00 10.03 2.19
N PRO A 43 -9.48 8.84 1.76
CA PRO A 43 -8.78 8.04 0.76
C PRO A 43 -8.67 8.82 -0.55
N VAL A 44 -7.46 8.88 -1.08
CA VAL A 44 -7.15 9.51 -2.38
C VAL A 44 -7.18 8.45 -3.48
N GLU A 45 -6.64 7.27 -3.21
CA GLU A 45 -6.58 6.17 -4.17
C GLU A 45 -6.53 4.82 -3.45
N GLN A 46 -7.00 3.79 -4.13
CA GLN A 46 -6.92 2.40 -3.69
C GLN A 46 -6.64 1.48 -4.89
N GLY A 47 -5.80 0.49 -4.68
CA GLY A 47 -5.55 -0.59 -5.63
C GLY A 47 -5.61 -1.93 -4.93
N ASP A 48 -6.40 -2.87 -5.47
CA ASP A 48 -6.53 -4.22 -4.93
C ASP A 48 -5.96 -5.25 -5.91
N VAL A 49 -5.42 -6.34 -5.36
CA VAL A 49 -4.94 -7.50 -6.11
C VAL A 49 -5.58 -8.74 -5.53
N ASP A 50 -6.48 -9.35 -6.28
CA ASP A 50 -7.12 -10.62 -5.92
C ASP A 50 -6.31 -11.81 -6.45
N TYR A 51 -6.20 -12.86 -5.63
CA TYR A 51 -5.52 -14.10 -6.00
C TYR A 51 -6.51 -15.24 -6.25
N ALA A 52 -6.24 -16.02 -7.29
CA ALA A 52 -6.98 -17.24 -7.60
C ALA A 52 -6.34 -18.48 -6.92
N VAL A 53 -7.11 -19.56 -6.81
CA VAL A 53 -6.63 -20.84 -6.27
C VAL A 53 -5.61 -21.47 -7.24
N PRO A 54 -4.48 -22.01 -6.76
CA PRO A 54 -4.05 -22.10 -5.36
C PRO A 54 -3.61 -20.75 -4.78
N LEU A 55 -4.09 -20.44 -3.58
CA LEU A 55 -3.80 -19.16 -2.92
C LEU A 55 -2.35 -19.12 -2.42
N PRO A 56 -1.62 -18.02 -2.65
CA PRO A 56 -0.25 -17.88 -2.18
C PRO A 56 -0.22 -17.72 -0.66
N SER A 57 0.77 -18.32 0.00
CA SER A 57 1.07 -18.08 1.41
C SER A 57 2.03 -16.91 1.62
N GLU A 58 2.76 -16.51 0.57
CA GLU A 58 3.73 -15.41 0.56
C GLU A 58 3.64 -14.64 -0.75
N VAL A 59 3.75 -13.32 -0.68
CA VAL A 59 3.62 -12.43 -1.83
C VAL A 59 4.58 -11.25 -1.71
N CYS A 60 5.09 -10.81 -2.85
CA CYS A 60 5.73 -9.52 -3.04
C CYS A 60 4.92 -8.76 -4.09
N ALA A 61 4.48 -7.56 -3.76
CA ALA A 61 3.64 -6.74 -4.62
C ALA A 61 4.16 -5.31 -4.67
N SER A 62 4.01 -4.69 -5.83
CA SER A 62 4.25 -3.26 -6.02
C SER A 62 2.99 -2.58 -6.53
N TRP A 63 2.81 -1.34 -6.12
CA TRP A 63 1.72 -0.48 -6.53
C TRP A 63 2.26 0.93 -6.74
N ALA A 64 1.86 1.58 -7.84
CA ALA A 64 2.16 2.97 -8.11
C ALA A 64 0.84 3.73 -8.18
N SER A 65 0.76 4.79 -7.40
CA SER A 65 -0.37 5.72 -7.39
C SER A 65 -0.37 6.56 -8.65
N THR A 66 -1.56 6.78 -9.19
CA THR A 66 -1.82 7.73 -10.27
C THR A 66 -2.38 9.06 -9.75
N ALA A 67 -2.67 9.15 -8.45
CA ALA A 67 -3.14 10.35 -7.81
C ALA A 67 -2.08 11.46 -7.82
N ALA A 68 -2.52 12.68 -8.13
CA ALA A 68 -1.71 13.87 -8.01
C ALA A 68 -1.61 14.28 -6.53
N LEU A 69 -0.41 14.15 -5.95
CA LEU A 69 -0.09 14.52 -4.58
C LEU A 69 0.37 15.98 -4.52
N ALA A 70 -0.16 16.70 -3.55
CA ALA A 70 0.19 18.09 -3.30
C ALA A 70 1.60 18.17 -2.66
N PRO A 71 2.52 18.96 -3.23
CA PRO A 71 3.88 19.09 -2.70
C PRO A 71 3.89 19.64 -1.26
N GLY A 72 4.63 18.98 -0.37
CA GLY A 72 4.74 19.35 1.04
C GLY A 72 3.64 18.80 1.94
N GLU A 73 2.59 18.18 1.39
CA GLU A 73 1.52 17.57 2.18
C GLU A 73 1.89 16.18 2.71
N VAL A 74 1.23 15.79 3.81
CA VAL A 74 1.47 14.51 4.48
C VAL A 74 0.41 13.50 4.08
N TYR A 75 0.88 12.35 3.64
CA TYR A 75 0.06 11.23 3.21
C TYR A 75 0.38 9.98 4.03
N ARG A 76 -0.53 9.03 3.97
CA ARG A 76 -0.39 7.71 4.59
C ARG A 76 -0.70 6.63 3.59
N ALA A 77 0.26 5.74 3.38
CA ALA A 77 0.09 4.51 2.61
C ALA A 77 -0.20 3.34 3.56
N PHE A 78 -1.21 2.55 3.22
CA PHE A 78 -1.50 1.27 3.84
C PHE A 78 -1.23 0.14 2.87
N PHE A 79 -0.72 -0.96 3.42
CA PHE A 79 -0.68 -2.24 2.74
C PHE A 79 -1.49 -3.25 3.56
N HIS A 80 -2.65 -3.63 3.05
CA HIS A 80 -3.62 -4.53 3.68
C HIS A 80 -3.49 -5.94 3.12
N VAL A 81 -3.54 -6.94 4.00
CA VAL A 81 -3.54 -8.36 3.66
C VAL A 81 -4.85 -8.97 4.11
N TYR A 82 -5.58 -9.56 3.18
CA TYR A 82 -6.85 -10.24 3.45
C TYR A 82 -6.69 -11.75 3.39
N ASP A 83 -7.47 -12.45 4.21
CA ASP A 83 -7.47 -13.91 4.27
C ASP A 83 -7.91 -14.58 2.96
N ARG A 84 -8.04 -15.91 2.98
CA ARG A 84 -8.49 -16.72 1.85
C ARG A 84 -9.85 -16.36 1.25
N THR A 85 -10.68 -15.59 1.96
CA THR A 85 -11.97 -15.12 1.44
C THR A 85 -11.82 -13.81 0.67
N GLY A 86 -10.67 -13.13 0.82
CA GLY A 86 -10.44 -11.79 0.31
C GLY A 86 -11.17 -10.71 1.13
N VAL A 87 -11.89 -11.05 2.20
CA VAL A 87 -12.75 -10.10 2.94
C VAL A 87 -12.15 -9.71 4.29
N ASN A 88 -11.63 -10.66 5.07
CA ASN A 88 -11.18 -10.37 6.43
C ASN A 88 -9.74 -9.88 6.43
N LEU A 89 -9.50 -8.68 6.96
CA LEU A 89 -8.15 -8.14 7.14
C LEU A 89 -7.41 -8.94 8.22
N VAL A 90 -6.26 -9.53 7.87
CA VAL A 90 -5.45 -10.36 8.79
C VAL A 90 -4.13 -9.72 9.21
N ALA A 91 -3.57 -8.84 8.37
CA ALA A 91 -2.40 -8.03 8.71
C ALA A 91 -2.40 -6.76 7.87
N TYR A 92 -1.68 -5.75 8.35
CA TYR A 92 -1.41 -4.54 7.60
C TYR A 92 -0.09 -3.90 8.01
N ASP A 93 0.51 -3.15 7.09
CA ASP A 93 1.54 -2.15 7.42
C ASP A 93 1.03 -0.76 7.08
N ARG A 94 1.59 0.25 7.75
CA ARG A 94 1.20 1.65 7.61
C ARG A 94 2.44 2.53 7.61
N ARG A 95 2.60 3.33 6.57
CA ARG A 95 3.70 4.28 6.43
C ARG A 95 3.20 5.67 6.13
N ASP A 96 3.68 6.64 6.90
CA ASP A 96 3.40 8.05 6.69
C ASP A 96 4.58 8.65 5.93
N PHE A 97 4.31 9.56 5.01
CA PHE A 97 5.33 10.26 4.24
C PHE A 97 4.88 11.66 3.87
N THR A 98 5.84 12.55 3.65
CA THR A 98 5.59 13.88 3.11
C THR A 98 5.89 13.86 1.63
N CYS A 99 4.96 14.35 0.80
CA CYS A 99 5.24 14.52 -0.63
C CYS A 99 6.35 15.56 -0.79
N PRO A 100 7.45 15.27 -1.50
CA PRO A 100 8.55 16.20 -1.66
C PRO A 100 8.06 17.48 -2.35
N LYS A 101 8.65 18.62 -1.97
CA LYS A 101 8.41 19.89 -2.65
C LYS A 101 9.08 19.85 -4.02
N GLU A 102 8.47 20.48 -5.01
CA GLU A 102 9.09 20.65 -6.33
C GLU A 102 10.42 21.39 -6.15
N GLY A 103 11.54 20.71 -6.39
CA GLY A 103 12.91 21.24 -6.20
C GLY A 103 13.78 20.56 -5.13
N ASP A 104 13.26 19.59 -4.36
CA ASP A 104 14.06 18.83 -3.38
C ASP A 104 14.77 17.59 -3.99
N GLN A 105 14.59 17.35 -5.30
CA GLN A 105 15.36 16.36 -6.04
C GLN A 105 16.68 16.99 -6.49
N LYS A 106 17.73 16.88 -5.67
CA LYS A 106 19.09 17.28 -6.06
C LYS A 106 20.08 16.15 -5.85
#